data_AF-A0A229SBZ7-F1
#
_entry.id   AF-A0A229SBZ7-F1
#
_cell.length_a   1.000
_cell.length_b   1.000
_cell.length_c   1.000
_cell.angle_alpha   90.00
_cell.angle_beta   90.00
_cell.angle_gamma   90.00
#
_symmetry.space_group_name_H-M   'P 1'
#
loop_
_entity.id
_entity.type
_entity.pdbx_description
1 polymer ?
#
loop_
_entity_poly.entity_id
_entity_poly.type
_entity_poly.pdbx_seq_one_letter_code
_entity_poly.pdbx_strand_id
1 'polypeptide(L)'
;MVSHNRLRRIKNAYNLPIADRAAWILDSGAYDVVTRHGGFPDDAQTYVRAVRTYDMQIRNLAWASTQDYPCEPEALAKTGLTVPDHQVLSVQSYMDVTAWWQRLAPNRPSPFRPVVQGDTVEAYLRCWEMFGEQGVDLAAADLVGVGSICKLEKTDLPKVVDIVAALRERTQTQLHGFGVHADAVPLFDHVDSMSWSKAARVRRAKHPNCTAWHRVCNSCLIYAEEWHERVSERHTTHAA
;
A
#
# COMPACT_ATOMS: atom_id res chain seq x y z
N MET A 1 -6.73 5.03 2.53
CA MET A 1 -6.21 3.66 2.71
C MET A 1 -6.78 3.01 3.97
N VAL A 2 -7.16 1.74 3.90
CA VAL A 2 -7.58 0.92 5.04
C VAL A 2 -6.82 -0.42 5.01
N SER A 3 -6.39 -0.93 6.17
CA SER A 3 -5.63 -2.19 6.24
C SER A 3 -6.53 -3.42 6.41
N HIS A 4 -6.25 -4.50 5.67
CA HIS A 4 -6.86 -5.83 5.84
C HIS A 4 -6.67 -6.36 7.26
N ASN A 5 -5.50 -6.13 7.87
CA ASN A 5 -5.24 -6.53 9.27
C ASN A 5 -6.24 -5.94 10.27
N ARG A 6 -6.83 -4.79 9.95
CA ARG A 6 -7.89 -4.16 10.74
C ARG A 6 -9.26 -4.74 10.38
N LEU A 7 -9.58 -4.83 9.09
CA LEU A 7 -10.89 -5.28 8.62
C LEU A 7 -11.16 -6.74 8.97
N ARG A 8 -10.16 -7.62 8.87
CA ARG A 8 -10.31 -9.06 9.17
C ARG A 8 -10.67 -9.36 10.62
N ARG A 9 -10.56 -8.38 11.53
CA ARG A 9 -10.98 -8.51 12.94
C ARG A 9 -12.49 -8.30 13.12
N ILE A 10 -13.16 -7.73 12.13
CA ILE A 10 -14.60 -7.50 12.12
C ILE A 10 -15.27 -8.80 11.66
N LYS A 11 -15.68 -9.62 12.63
CA LYS A 11 -16.20 -10.98 12.36
C LYS A 11 -17.53 -11.01 11.62
N ASN A 12 -18.33 -9.96 11.76
CA ASN A 12 -19.64 -9.86 11.12
C ASN A 12 -19.56 -8.86 9.97
N ALA A 13 -19.85 -9.30 8.75
CA ALA A 13 -19.85 -8.45 7.56
C ALA A 13 -20.82 -7.25 7.68
N TYR A 14 -21.91 -7.39 8.44
CA TYR A 14 -22.85 -6.28 8.72
C TYR A 14 -22.24 -5.16 9.58
N ASN A 15 -21.12 -5.43 10.25
CA ASN A 15 -20.40 -4.45 11.05
C ASN A 15 -19.23 -3.81 10.28
N LEU A 16 -19.03 -4.16 9.00
CA LEU A 16 -18.06 -3.48 8.17
C LEU A 16 -18.51 -2.02 7.95
N PRO A 17 -17.57 -1.06 7.91
CA PRO A 17 -17.90 0.32 7.61
C PRO A 17 -18.45 0.43 6.19
N ILE A 18 -19.22 1.48 5.91
CA ILE A 18 -19.71 1.80 4.57
C ILE A 18 -18.95 3.04 4.07
N ALA A 19 -18.31 2.94 2.91
CA ALA A 19 -17.73 4.06 2.20
C ALA A 19 -18.81 4.70 1.32
N ASP A 20 -19.50 5.72 1.83
CA ASP A 20 -20.66 6.31 1.15
C ASP A 20 -20.28 7.26 -0.01
N ARG A 21 -19.21 8.04 0.15
CA ARG A 21 -18.88 9.14 -0.77
C ARG A 21 -17.50 9.05 -1.42
N ALA A 22 -16.53 8.46 -0.73
CA ALA A 22 -15.14 8.48 -1.14
C ALA A 22 -14.67 7.09 -1.56
N ALA A 23 -13.92 7.03 -2.65
CA ALA A 23 -13.17 5.85 -3.01
C ALA A 23 -12.09 5.57 -1.96
N TRP A 24 -11.79 4.30 -1.73
CA TRP A 24 -10.76 3.89 -0.77
C TRP A 24 -9.89 2.79 -1.34
N ILE A 25 -8.65 2.73 -0.86
CA ILE A 25 -7.66 1.72 -1.24
C ILE A 25 -7.46 0.75 -0.08
N LEU A 26 -7.31 -0.54 -0.38
CA LEU A 26 -7.03 -1.58 0.59
C LEU A 26 -5.52 -1.86 0.60
N ASP A 27 -4.92 -1.76 1.78
CA ASP A 27 -3.57 -2.28 2.05
C ASP A 27 -3.70 -3.68 2.68
N SER A 28 -3.02 -4.67 2.12
CA SER A 28 -2.93 -6.03 2.67
C SER A 28 -2.33 -6.07 4.09
N GLY A 29 -1.57 -5.04 4.46
CA GLY A 29 -0.83 -4.95 5.70
C GLY A 29 0.40 -5.86 5.69
N ALA A 30 0.98 -6.10 4.51
CA ALA A 30 2.11 -6.97 4.24
C ALA A 30 3.28 -6.74 5.21
N TYR A 31 3.80 -5.51 5.29
CA TYR A 31 4.92 -5.16 6.16
C TYR A 31 4.69 -5.62 7.61
N ASP A 32 3.50 -5.33 8.14
CA ASP A 32 3.12 -5.62 9.51
C ASP A 32 2.95 -7.13 9.80
N VAL A 33 2.59 -7.92 8.78
CA VAL A 33 2.42 -9.38 8.87
C VAL A 33 3.75 -10.08 8.70
N VAL A 34 4.49 -9.75 7.64
CA VAL A 34 5.77 -10.38 7.30
C VAL A 34 6.79 -10.12 8.41
N THR A 35 6.94 -8.88 8.89
CA THR A 35 7.92 -8.57 9.96
C THR A 35 7.57 -9.22 11.31
N ARG A 36 6.30 -9.50 11.59
CA ARG A 36 5.89 -10.14 12.86
C ARG A 36 5.87 -11.65 12.79
N HIS A 37 5.45 -12.22 11.66
CA HIS A 37 5.12 -13.64 11.54
C HIS A 37 5.96 -14.38 10.50
N GLY A 38 6.65 -13.69 9.59
CA GLY A 38 7.44 -14.28 8.51
C GLY A 38 6.62 -14.74 7.30
N GLY A 39 5.29 -14.61 7.34
CA GLY A 39 4.41 -15.01 6.26
C GLY A 39 2.96 -14.70 6.54
N PHE A 40 2.13 -14.78 5.50
CA PHE A 40 0.71 -14.48 5.61
C PHE A 40 -0.07 -15.61 6.27
N PRO A 41 -0.97 -15.31 7.23
CA PRO A 41 -1.83 -16.31 7.84
C PRO A 41 -2.99 -16.73 6.94
N ASP A 42 -3.42 -15.83 6.04
CA ASP A 42 -4.47 -16.08 5.06
C ASP A 42 -3.80 -16.49 3.75
N ASP A 43 -4.23 -17.60 3.15
CA ASP A 43 -3.87 -17.93 1.77
C ASP A 43 -4.52 -16.96 0.77
N ALA A 44 -4.07 -17.00 -0.49
CA ALA A 44 -4.56 -16.10 -1.53
C ALA A 44 -6.08 -16.21 -1.73
N GLN A 45 -6.66 -17.42 -1.65
CA GLN A 45 -8.11 -17.61 -1.78
C GLN A 45 -8.86 -16.91 -0.64
N THR A 46 -8.40 -17.08 0.60
CA THR A 46 -8.99 -16.48 1.80
C THR A 46 -8.90 -14.97 1.74
N TYR A 47 -7.74 -14.43 1.35
CA TYR A 47 -7.57 -13.00 1.17
C TYR A 47 -8.50 -12.45 0.10
N VAL A 48 -8.57 -13.07 -1.09
CA VAL A 48 -9.47 -12.64 -2.18
C VAL A 48 -10.94 -12.69 -1.78
N ARG A 49 -11.37 -13.71 -1.02
CA ARG A 49 -12.74 -13.77 -0.47
C ARG A 49 -13.02 -12.60 0.47
N ALA A 50 -12.05 -12.22 1.30
CA ALA A 50 -12.16 -11.05 2.15
C ALA A 50 -12.24 -9.75 1.32
N VAL A 51 -11.34 -9.55 0.35
CA VAL A 51 -11.36 -8.38 -0.55
C VAL A 51 -12.68 -8.27 -1.30
N ARG A 52 -13.21 -9.37 -1.86
CA ARG A 52 -14.52 -9.40 -2.51
C ARG A 52 -15.64 -9.00 -1.56
N THR A 53 -15.58 -9.46 -0.31
CA THR A 53 -16.56 -9.06 0.72
C THR A 53 -16.46 -7.57 1.00
N TYR A 54 -15.24 -7.02 1.11
CA TYR A 54 -15.04 -5.59 1.33
C TYR A 54 -15.52 -4.75 0.16
N ASP A 55 -15.19 -5.13 -1.07
CA ASP A 55 -15.66 -4.46 -2.30
C ASP A 55 -17.19 -4.38 -2.34
N MET A 56 -17.88 -5.47 -1.99
CA MET A 56 -19.35 -5.52 -2.00
C MET A 56 -20.01 -4.77 -0.82
N GLN A 57 -19.47 -4.93 0.39
CA GLN A 57 -20.13 -4.46 1.63
C GLN A 57 -19.70 -3.04 2.02
N ILE A 58 -18.40 -2.73 1.89
CA ILE A 58 -17.88 -1.38 2.17
C ILE A 58 -18.19 -0.46 1.00
N ARG A 59 -18.22 -0.98 -0.24
CA ARG A 59 -18.42 -0.26 -1.51
C ARG A 59 -17.26 0.69 -1.83
N ASN A 60 -17.20 1.20 -3.06
CA ASN A 60 -16.22 2.21 -3.50
C ASN A 60 -14.74 1.80 -3.29
N LEU A 61 -14.40 0.52 -3.40
CA LEU A 61 -13.01 0.07 -3.43
C LEU A 61 -12.39 0.54 -4.75
N ALA A 62 -11.38 1.41 -4.68
CA ALA A 62 -10.62 1.86 -5.84
C ALA A 62 -9.68 0.75 -6.33
N TRP A 63 -8.86 0.22 -5.43
CA TRP A 63 -7.94 -0.89 -5.67
C TRP A 63 -7.46 -1.51 -4.35
N ALA A 64 -6.87 -2.70 -4.45
CA ALA A 64 -6.25 -3.43 -3.34
C ALA A 64 -4.79 -3.76 -3.66
N SER A 65 -3.90 -3.64 -2.67
CA SER A 65 -2.55 -4.21 -2.79
C SER A 65 -2.60 -5.74 -2.70
N THR A 66 -1.56 -6.39 -3.18
CA THR A 66 -1.39 -7.85 -3.06
C THR A 66 -0.89 -8.23 -1.67
N GLN A 67 -0.77 -9.54 -1.40
CA GLN A 67 -0.02 -10.04 -0.24
C GLN A 67 1.48 -10.10 -0.60
N ASP A 68 2.07 -8.96 -0.93
CA ASP A 68 3.47 -8.82 -1.32
C ASP A 68 4.43 -9.04 -0.14
N TYR A 69 5.72 -9.21 -0.45
CA TYR A 69 6.78 -9.44 0.52
C TYR A 69 7.75 -8.26 0.51
N PRO A 70 7.65 -7.35 1.50
CA PRO A 70 8.50 -6.18 1.57
C PRO A 70 9.97 -6.55 1.82
N CYS A 71 10.89 -5.78 1.24
CA CYS A 71 12.33 -5.98 1.25
C CYS A 71 13.06 -5.17 2.32
N GLU A 72 12.35 -4.56 3.29
CA GLU A 72 13.03 -3.90 4.41
C GLU A 72 13.84 -4.92 5.24
N PRO A 73 14.96 -4.50 5.86
CA PRO A 73 15.85 -5.39 6.60
C PRO A 73 15.15 -6.25 7.66
N GLU A 74 14.12 -5.72 8.35
CA GLU A 74 13.39 -6.48 9.36
C GLU A 74 12.51 -7.59 8.77
N ALA A 75 11.98 -7.38 7.56
CA ALA A 75 11.21 -8.41 6.87
C ALA A 75 12.13 -9.54 6.41
N LEU A 76 13.27 -9.20 5.79
CA LEU A 76 14.30 -10.15 5.36
C LEU A 76 14.88 -10.94 6.55
N ALA A 77 15.19 -10.25 7.65
CA ALA A 77 15.67 -10.90 8.87
C ALA A 77 14.62 -11.83 9.48
N LYS A 78 13.33 -11.48 9.37
CA LYS A 78 12.24 -12.29 9.92
C LYS A 78 12.00 -13.57 9.10
N THR A 79 12.12 -13.49 7.77
CA THR A 79 11.88 -14.61 6.87
C THR A 79 13.13 -15.48 6.67
N GLY A 80 14.31 -14.89 6.83
CA GLY A 80 15.59 -15.52 6.46
C GLY A 80 15.82 -15.58 4.95
N LEU A 81 15.01 -14.85 4.16
CA LEU A 81 15.05 -14.86 2.70
C LEU A 81 15.79 -13.63 2.15
N THR A 82 16.20 -13.71 0.88
CA THR A 82 16.87 -12.62 0.17
C THR A 82 15.88 -11.68 -0.52
N VAL A 83 16.35 -10.53 -1.01
CA VAL A 83 15.55 -9.61 -1.82
C VAL A 83 14.98 -10.31 -3.07
N PRO A 84 15.76 -11.05 -3.89
CA PRO A 84 15.21 -11.84 -4.99
C PRO A 84 14.11 -12.84 -4.56
N ASP A 85 14.27 -13.52 -3.43
CA ASP A 85 13.24 -14.45 -2.94
C ASP A 85 11.92 -13.72 -2.62
N HIS A 86 12.01 -12.55 -1.97
CA HIS A 86 10.84 -11.70 -1.71
C HIS A 86 10.19 -11.16 -2.99
N GLN A 87 10.99 -10.86 -4.02
CA GLN A 87 10.47 -10.45 -5.33
C GLN A 87 9.68 -11.59 -5.99
N VAL A 88 10.23 -12.81 -6.01
CA VAL A 88 9.52 -14.00 -6.53
C VAL A 88 8.21 -14.23 -5.79
N LEU A 89 8.21 -14.15 -4.44
CA LEU A 89 7.00 -14.29 -3.64
C LEU A 89 5.97 -13.18 -3.91
N SER A 90 6.43 -11.94 -4.14
CA SER A 90 5.55 -10.80 -4.44
C SER A 90 4.88 -10.93 -5.81
N VAL A 91 5.65 -11.35 -6.82
CA VAL A 91 5.13 -11.62 -8.17
C VAL A 91 4.14 -12.79 -8.13
N GLN A 92 4.51 -13.90 -7.47
CA GLN A 92 3.61 -15.05 -7.32
C GLN A 92 2.31 -14.67 -6.58
N SER A 93 2.41 -13.86 -5.54
CA SER A 93 1.25 -13.34 -4.82
C SER A 93 0.29 -12.58 -5.72
N TYR A 94 0.80 -11.72 -6.61
CA TYR A 94 -0.03 -11.04 -7.61
C TYR A 94 -0.73 -12.03 -8.56
N MET A 95 0.02 -13.02 -9.08
CA MET A 95 -0.54 -14.05 -9.96
C MET A 95 -1.65 -14.85 -9.25
N ASP A 96 -1.43 -15.23 -8.00
CA ASP A 96 -2.38 -16.02 -7.23
C ASP A 96 -3.68 -15.23 -6.94
N VAL A 97 -3.57 -14.00 -6.46
CA VAL A 97 -4.76 -13.20 -6.10
C VAL A 97 -5.57 -12.80 -7.32
N THR A 98 -4.91 -12.52 -8.46
CA THR A 98 -5.61 -12.20 -9.71
C THR A 98 -6.30 -13.43 -10.29
N ALA A 99 -5.66 -14.60 -10.29
CA ALA A 99 -6.28 -15.86 -10.70
C ALA A 99 -7.48 -16.23 -9.82
N TRP A 100 -7.36 -16.08 -8.49
CA TRP A 100 -8.47 -16.31 -7.57
C TRP A 100 -9.60 -15.29 -7.75
N TRP A 101 -9.28 -14.02 -8.03
CA TRP A 101 -10.30 -13.01 -8.29
C TRP A 101 -11.13 -13.37 -9.53
N GLN A 102 -10.48 -13.74 -10.64
CA GLN A 102 -11.15 -14.19 -11.85
C GLN A 102 -12.11 -15.37 -11.58
N ARG A 103 -11.73 -16.30 -10.70
CA ARG A 103 -12.60 -17.42 -10.31
C ARG A 103 -13.78 -17.02 -9.43
N LEU A 104 -13.55 -16.13 -8.47
CA LEU A 104 -14.55 -15.78 -7.42
C LEU A 104 -15.45 -14.60 -7.81
N ALA A 105 -15.02 -13.78 -8.77
CA ALA A 105 -15.72 -12.60 -9.27
C ALA A 105 -15.50 -12.40 -10.78
N PRO A 106 -15.84 -13.40 -11.64
CA PRO A 106 -15.52 -13.37 -13.08
C PRO A 106 -16.14 -12.19 -13.84
N ASN A 107 -17.25 -11.63 -13.33
CA ASN A 107 -17.95 -10.51 -13.94
C ASN A 107 -17.50 -9.14 -13.38
N ARG A 108 -16.36 -9.09 -12.68
CA ARG A 108 -15.81 -7.85 -12.10
C ARG A 108 -14.34 -7.69 -12.47
N PRO A 109 -13.88 -6.47 -12.80
CA PRO A 109 -12.47 -6.21 -13.00
C PRO A 109 -11.68 -6.52 -11.71
N SER A 110 -10.44 -6.98 -11.86
CA SER A 110 -9.56 -7.22 -10.72
C SER A 110 -9.21 -5.90 -10.01
N PRO A 111 -9.43 -5.79 -8.69
CA PRO A 111 -9.02 -4.62 -7.92
C PRO A 111 -7.54 -4.66 -7.57
N PHE A 112 -6.86 -5.80 -7.75
CA PHE A 112 -5.47 -5.95 -7.35
C PHE A 112 -4.55 -5.16 -8.26
N ARG A 113 -3.60 -4.44 -7.67
CA ARG A 113 -2.53 -3.73 -8.38
C ARG A 113 -1.18 -4.39 -8.08
N PRO A 114 -0.32 -4.59 -9.09
CA PRO A 114 1.00 -5.15 -8.89
C PRO A 114 1.83 -4.20 -8.02
N VAL A 115 2.72 -4.78 -7.20
CA VAL A 115 3.63 -4.03 -6.34
C VAL A 115 5.05 -4.48 -6.63
N VAL A 116 5.88 -3.57 -7.14
CA VAL A 116 7.32 -3.83 -7.32
C VAL A 116 8.04 -3.65 -5.99
N GLN A 117 9.01 -4.53 -5.75
CA GLN A 117 9.77 -4.61 -4.50
C GLN A 117 11.27 -4.56 -4.77
N GLY A 118 12.03 -3.96 -3.86
CA GLY A 118 13.49 -3.87 -3.96
C GLY A 118 14.10 -2.90 -2.96
N ASP A 119 15.43 -2.84 -2.96
CA ASP A 119 16.25 -1.99 -2.10
C ASP A 119 17.28 -1.13 -2.88
N THR A 120 17.54 -1.47 -4.15
CA THR A 120 18.36 -0.69 -5.09
C THR A 120 17.64 -0.50 -6.42
N VAL A 121 18.11 0.44 -7.25
CA VAL A 121 17.57 0.66 -8.61
C VAL A 121 17.50 -0.65 -9.39
N GLU A 122 18.60 -1.42 -9.40
CA GLU A 122 18.70 -2.70 -10.11
C GLU A 122 17.73 -3.73 -9.53
N ALA A 123 17.48 -3.70 -8.22
CA ALA A 123 16.49 -4.57 -7.60
C ALA A 123 15.07 -4.25 -8.09
N TYR A 124 14.67 -2.98 -8.14
CA TYR A 124 13.36 -2.60 -8.66
C TYR A 124 13.20 -2.95 -10.13
N LEU A 125 14.22 -2.68 -10.96
CA LEU A 125 14.20 -3.04 -12.37
C LEU A 125 14.14 -4.55 -12.57
N ARG A 126 14.85 -5.34 -11.76
CA ARG A 126 14.74 -6.80 -11.79
C ARG A 126 13.34 -7.28 -11.42
N CYS A 127 12.72 -6.72 -10.38
CA CYS A 127 11.35 -7.08 -10.01
C CYS A 127 10.35 -6.74 -11.13
N TRP A 128 10.55 -5.60 -11.80
CA TRP A 128 9.79 -5.23 -12.99
C TRP A 128 9.89 -6.30 -14.08
N GLU A 129 11.11 -6.77 -14.40
CA GLU A 129 11.29 -7.84 -15.40
C GLU A 129 10.66 -9.16 -14.95
N MET A 130 10.73 -9.52 -13.67
CA MET A 130 10.08 -10.74 -13.16
C MET A 130 8.56 -10.73 -13.38
N PHE A 131 7.89 -9.57 -13.30
CA PHE A 131 6.49 -9.47 -13.70
C PHE A 131 6.32 -9.72 -15.21
N GLY A 132 7.17 -9.14 -16.04
CA GLY A 132 7.18 -9.35 -17.50
C GLY A 132 7.38 -10.81 -17.88
N GLU A 133 8.27 -11.54 -17.20
CA GLU A 133 8.51 -12.99 -17.37
C GLU A 133 7.27 -13.84 -17.06
N GLN A 134 6.38 -13.37 -16.18
CA GLN A 134 5.09 -13.99 -15.90
C GLN A 134 3.96 -13.52 -16.85
N GLY A 135 4.30 -12.73 -17.88
CA GLY A 135 3.34 -12.19 -18.85
C GLY A 135 2.55 -10.99 -18.35
N VAL A 136 3.01 -10.32 -17.30
CA VAL A 136 2.37 -9.11 -16.74
C VAL A 136 3.07 -7.87 -17.29
N ASP A 137 2.41 -7.17 -18.20
CA ASP A 137 2.87 -5.87 -18.69
C ASP A 137 2.52 -4.76 -17.67
N LEU A 138 3.50 -4.38 -16.86
CA LEU A 138 3.36 -3.30 -15.88
C LEU A 138 3.22 -1.92 -16.52
N ALA A 139 3.67 -1.72 -17.76
CA ALA A 139 3.50 -0.45 -18.47
C ALA A 139 2.08 -0.26 -19.03
N ALA A 140 1.34 -1.36 -19.21
CA ALA A 140 -0.08 -1.34 -19.55
C ALA A 140 -1.01 -1.28 -18.33
N ALA A 141 -0.47 -1.38 -17.11
CA ALA A 141 -1.25 -1.22 -15.89
C ALA A 141 -1.69 0.24 -15.72
N ASP A 142 -2.83 0.46 -15.07
CA ASP A 142 -3.31 1.78 -14.67
C ASP A 142 -2.49 2.35 -13.51
N LEU A 143 -2.08 1.49 -12.58
CA LEU A 143 -1.29 1.87 -11.40
C LEU A 143 -0.37 0.72 -10.95
N VAL A 144 0.88 1.06 -10.62
CA VAL A 144 1.88 0.16 -10.04
C VAL A 144 2.27 0.67 -8.66
N GLY A 145 2.19 -0.21 -7.68
CA GLY A 145 2.67 0.06 -6.33
C GLY A 145 4.19 -0.05 -6.23
N VAL A 146 4.81 0.84 -5.47
CA VAL A 146 6.23 0.83 -5.14
C VAL A 146 6.37 0.53 -3.64
N GLY A 147 6.66 -0.73 -3.32
CA GLY A 147 6.84 -1.21 -1.95
C GLY A 147 8.21 -0.81 -1.38
N SER A 148 8.50 -1.17 -0.12
CA SER A 148 9.82 -0.99 0.53
C SER A 148 10.43 0.42 0.58
N ILE A 149 9.72 1.44 0.10
CA ILE A 149 10.30 2.77 -0.09
C ILE A 149 10.28 3.62 1.18
N CYS A 150 9.29 3.42 2.06
CA CYS A 150 9.04 4.22 3.26
C CYS A 150 10.23 4.35 4.22
N LYS A 151 11.01 3.27 4.40
CA LYS A 151 12.23 3.32 5.21
C LYS A 151 13.43 3.81 4.42
N LEU A 152 13.52 3.39 3.16
CA LEU A 152 14.61 3.81 2.28
C LEU A 152 14.66 5.32 2.15
N GLU A 153 13.50 5.96 1.99
CA GLU A 153 13.33 7.42 2.01
C GLU A 153 13.99 8.08 3.23
N LYS A 154 13.78 7.52 4.44
CA LYS A 154 14.32 8.11 5.67
C LYS A 154 15.82 8.00 5.80
N THR A 155 16.40 7.00 5.15
CA THR A 155 17.84 6.72 5.24
C THR A 155 18.61 7.26 4.04
N ASP A 156 17.96 7.38 2.87
CA ASP A 156 18.59 7.60 1.59
C ASP A 156 17.58 8.13 0.53
N LEU A 157 17.12 9.37 0.73
CA LEU A 157 16.22 10.04 -0.23
C LEU A 157 16.79 10.13 -1.66
N PRO A 158 18.08 10.43 -1.90
CA PRO A 158 18.65 10.43 -3.25
C PRO A 158 18.45 9.08 -3.97
N LYS A 159 18.65 7.95 -3.29
CA LYS A 159 18.39 6.63 -3.87
C LYS A 159 16.92 6.43 -4.23
N VAL A 160 15.97 6.96 -3.43
CA VAL A 160 14.54 6.91 -3.77
C VAL A 160 14.26 7.70 -5.05
N VAL A 161 14.89 8.87 -5.23
CA VAL A 161 14.80 9.65 -6.48
C VAL A 161 15.30 8.82 -7.66
N ASP A 162 16.46 8.19 -7.54
CA ASP A 162 17.04 7.36 -8.61
C ASP A 162 16.14 6.15 -8.96
N ILE A 163 15.58 5.49 -7.94
CA ILE A 163 14.65 4.36 -8.13
C ILE A 163 13.40 4.81 -8.90
N VAL A 164 12.78 5.92 -8.48
CA VAL A 164 11.56 6.41 -9.12
C VAL A 164 11.87 6.89 -10.54
N ALA A 165 12.98 7.59 -10.76
CA ALA A 165 13.40 8.01 -12.08
C ALA A 165 13.58 6.82 -13.03
N ALA A 166 14.28 5.76 -12.59
CA ALA A 166 14.47 4.55 -13.38
C ALA A 166 13.16 3.81 -13.70
N LEU A 167 12.17 3.83 -12.78
CA LEU A 167 10.84 3.29 -13.05
C LEU A 167 10.08 4.15 -14.08
N ARG A 168 10.19 5.48 -14.00
CA ARG A 168 9.55 6.41 -14.96
C ARG A 168 10.14 6.32 -16.36
N GLU A 169 11.41 5.97 -16.51
CA GLU A 169 12.00 5.68 -17.82
C GLU A 169 11.35 4.48 -18.52
N ARG A 170 10.72 3.58 -17.76
CA ARG A 170 10.07 2.38 -18.29
C ARG A 170 8.57 2.54 -18.53
N THR A 171 7.92 3.50 -17.90
CA THR A 171 6.46 3.60 -17.96
C THR A 171 5.92 5.01 -17.72
N GLN A 172 4.76 5.27 -18.32
CA GLN A 172 3.88 6.40 -17.98
C GLN A 172 2.75 6.00 -17.01
N THR A 173 2.67 4.74 -16.61
CA THR A 173 1.74 4.24 -15.59
C THR A 173 1.89 5.01 -14.29
N GLN A 174 0.77 5.18 -13.58
CA GLN A 174 0.77 5.86 -12.29
C GLN A 174 1.55 5.05 -11.25
N LEU A 175 2.41 5.73 -10.48
CA LEU A 175 3.15 5.10 -9.39
C LEU A 175 2.53 5.46 -8.04
N HIS A 176 2.25 4.43 -7.23
CA HIS A 176 1.80 4.59 -5.84
C HIS A 176 2.93 4.29 -4.86
N GLY A 177 3.36 5.29 -4.10
CA GLY A 177 4.36 5.13 -3.04
C GLY A 177 3.72 4.73 -1.71
N PHE A 178 4.03 3.53 -1.22
CA PHE A 178 3.49 3.05 0.06
C PHE A 178 4.19 3.68 1.27
N GLY A 179 3.41 4.31 2.14
CA GLY A 179 3.91 4.86 3.41
C GLY A 179 4.91 6.02 3.28
N VAL A 180 4.94 6.69 2.12
CA VAL A 180 5.85 7.80 1.81
C VAL A 180 5.62 9.00 2.75
N HIS A 181 6.69 9.70 3.10
CA HIS A 181 6.67 10.94 3.86
C HIS A 181 6.94 12.14 2.94
N ALA A 182 6.79 13.35 3.49
CA ALA A 182 6.65 14.58 2.73
C ALA A 182 7.70 14.73 1.62
N ASP A 183 8.98 14.49 1.90
CA ASP A 183 10.05 14.84 0.95
C ASP A 183 10.02 13.99 -0.33
N ALA A 184 9.53 12.75 -0.27
CA ALA A 184 9.35 11.89 -1.44
C ALA A 184 7.95 11.94 -2.05
N VAL A 185 6.97 12.64 -1.45
CA VAL A 185 5.60 12.78 -2.01
C VAL A 185 5.61 13.25 -3.46
N PRO A 186 6.37 14.28 -3.86
CA PRO A 186 6.35 14.79 -5.24
C PRO A 186 6.83 13.80 -6.31
N LEU A 187 7.47 12.69 -5.91
CA LEU A 187 8.00 11.69 -6.83
C LEU A 187 6.91 10.73 -7.36
N PHE A 188 5.77 10.64 -6.66
CA PHE A 188 4.71 9.68 -6.94
C PHE A 188 3.42 10.38 -7.37
N ASP A 189 2.60 9.69 -8.17
CA ASP A 189 1.26 10.20 -8.52
C ASP A 189 0.29 9.99 -7.34
N HIS A 190 0.47 8.88 -6.63
CA HIS A 190 -0.33 8.52 -5.47
C HIS A 190 0.59 8.18 -4.30
N VAL A 191 0.18 8.58 -3.10
CA VAL A 191 0.86 8.21 -1.86
C VAL A 191 -0.15 7.89 -0.79
N ASP A 192 0.24 7.06 0.15
CA ASP A 192 -0.43 6.95 1.44
C ASP A 192 0.55 7.23 2.58
N SER A 193 0.04 7.74 3.69
CA SER A 193 0.85 7.94 4.89
C SER A 193 0.04 7.76 6.15
N MET A 194 0.56 6.94 7.07
CA MET A 194 0.02 6.78 8.43
C MET A 194 0.72 7.70 9.45
N SER A 195 1.55 8.63 8.97
CA SER A 195 2.36 9.54 9.80
C SER A 195 1.50 10.40 10.72
N TRP A 196 0.39 10.95 10.22
CA TRP A 196 -0.56 11.74 11.01
C TRP A 196 -1.15 10.93 12.17
N SER A 197 -1.57 9.70 11.87
CA SER A 197 -2.20 8.79 12.82
C SER A 197 -1.20 8.34 13.89
N LYS A 198 0.05 8.07 13.49
CA LYS A 198 1.15 7.76 14.40
C LYS A 198 1.47 8.94 15.31
N ALA A 199 1.63 10.15 14.75
CA ALA A 199 1.89 11.36 15.52
C ALA A 199 0.77 11.64 16.53
N ALA A 200 -0.49 11.47 16.14
CA ALA A 200 -1.65 11.62 17.03
C ALA A 200 -1.59 10.65 18.22
N ARG A 201 -1.24 9.37 17.99
CA ARG A 201 -1.07 8.38 19.07
C ARG A 201 0.03 8.77 20.04
N VAL A 202 1.20 9.10 19.51
CA VAL A 202 2.39 9.45 20.31
C VAL A 202 2.12 10.68 21.16
N ARG A 203 1.52 11.73 20.58
CA ARG A 203 1.22 12.99 21.28
C ARG A 203 -0.07 12.95 22.08
N ARG A 204 -0.83 11.85 22.01
CA ARG A 204 -2.20 11.74 22.51
C ARG A 204 -3.07 12.92 22.05
N ALA A 205 -2.89 13.34 20.80
CA ALA A 205 -3.48 14.56 20.27
C ALA A 205 -5.01 14.46 20.21
N LYS A 206 -5.69 15.53 20.63
CA LYS A 206 -7.13 15.76 20.44
C LYS A 206 -7.27 17.11 19.74
N HIS A 207 -7.84 17.09 18.54
CA HIS A 207 -8.10 18.33 17.81
C HIS A 207 -9.10 19.20 18.59
N PRO A 208 -8.87 20.52 18.74
CA PRO A 208 -9.76 21.39 19.51
C PRO A 208 -11.21 21.37 19.03
N ASN A 209 -11.42 21.30 17.72
CA ASN A 209 -12.75 21.25 17.10
C ASN A 209 -13.34 19.83 16.99
N CYS A 210 -12.67 18.80 17.52
CA CYS A 210 -13.18 17.44 17.44
C CYS A 210 -14.18 17.14 18.56
N THR A 211 -15.46 17.03 18.20
CA THR A 211 -16.57 16.73 19.10
C THR A 211 -16.84 15.23 19.30
N ALA A 212 -16.14 14.35 18.57
CA ALA A 212 -16.35 12.90 18.67
C ALA A 212 -15.85 12.30 19.99
N TRP A 213 -16.44 11.19 20.42
CA TRP A 213 -16.24 10.52 21.72
C TRP A 213 -14.85 9.86 21.93
N HIS A 214 -13.94 9.92 20.97
CA HIS A 214 -12.60 9.35 21.11
C HIS A 214 -11.64 10.31 21.83
N ARG A 215 -10.78 9.76 22.71
CA ARG A 215 -9.80 10.53 23.49
C ARG A 215 -8.60 11.00 22.68
N VAL A 216 -8.25 10.28 21.61
CA VAL A 216 -7.12 10.57 20.73
C VAL A 216 -7.61 10.58 19.29
N CYS A 217 -7.20 11.57 18.50
CA CYS A 217 -7.61 11.78 17.11
C CYS A 217 -6.82 10.94 16.09
N ASN A 218 -6.37 9.73 16.45
CA ASN A 218 -5.57 8.88 15.56
C ASN A 218 -6.38 8.15 14.47
N SER A 219 -7.69 8.34 14.44
CA SER A 219 -8.58 7.87 13.36
C SER A 219 -9.72 8.88 13.13
N CYS A 220 -9.46 10.16 13.41
CA CYS A 220 -10.43 11.24 13.32
C CYS A 220 -10.29 11.95 11.96
N LEU A 221 -11.42 12.15 11.28
CA LEU A 221 -11.44 12.83 9.98
C LEU A 221 -10.86 14.26 10.07
N ILE A 222 -11.37 15.07 11.00
CA ILE A 222 -10.92 16.47 11.18
C ILE A 222 -9.40 16.57 11.37
N TYR A 223 -8.81 15.68 12.15
CA TYR A 223 -7.36 15.69 12.39
C TYR A 223 -6.56 15.19 11.19
N ALA A 224 -7.14 14.27 10.39
CA ALA A 224 -6.53 13.82 9.15
C ALA A 224 -6.58 14.91 8.06
N GLU A 225 -7.70 15.63 7.95
CA GLU A 225 -7.89 16.75 7.01
C GLU A 225 -6.95 17.92 7.31
N GLU A 226 -6.87 18.37 8.56
CA GLU A 226 -5.91 19.41 8.97
C GLU A 226 -4.45 19.00 8.68
N TRP A 227 -4.12 17.71 8.88
CA TRP A 227 -2.79 17.22 8.53
C TRP A 227 -2.55 17.22 7.03
N HIS A 228 -3.56 16.81 6.25
CA HIS A 228 -3.50 16.80 4.79
C HIS A 228 -3.28 18.20 4.24
N GLU A 229 -4.09 19.18 4.64
CA GLU A 229 -3.96 20.59 4.22
C GLU A 229 -2.54 21.12 4.45
N ARG A 230 -2.00 20.95 5.66
CA ARG A 230 -0.64 21.39 6.00
C ARG A 230 0.45 20.72 5.15
N VAL A 231 0.29 19.45 4.79
CA VAL A 231 1.27 18.74 3.95
C VAL A 231 1.13 19.21 2.50
N SER A 232 -0.09 19.31 1.99
CA SER A 232 -0.37 19.83 0.65
C SER A 232 0.19 21.24 0.46
N GLU A 233 -0.02 22.15 1.41
CA GLU A 233 0.50 23.52 1.37
C GLU A 233 2.03 23.57 1.24
N ARG A 234 2.75 22.71 1.97
CA ARG A 234 4.21 22.63 1.89
C ARG A 234 4.70 22.26 0.49
N HIS A 235 3.95 21.37 -0.19
CA HIS A 235 4.30 20.91 -1.53
C HIS A 235 3.96 21.94 -2.62
N THR A 236 2.84 22.66 -2.51
CA THR A 236 2.53 23.77 -3.42
C THR A 236 3.55 24.90 -3.32
N THR A 237 4.09 25.19 -2.13
CA THR A 237 5.07 26.27 -1.93
C THR A 237 6.49 25.90 -2.40
N HIS A 238 6.82 24.60 -2.53
CA HIS A 238 8.11 24.15 -3.08
C HIS A 238 8.09 23.95 -4.60
N ALA A 239 6.91 24.01 -5.24
CA ALA A 239 6.74 23.89 -6.68
C ALA A 239 6.62 25.25 -7.41
N ALA A 240 6.68 26.36 -6.67
CA ALA A 240 6.64 27.74 -7.17
C ALA A 240 7.98 28.44 -6.92
#